data_AF-A0AAE0TAH1-F1
#
_entry.id   AF-A0AAE0TAH1-F1
#
_cell.length_a   1.000
_cell.length_b   1.000
_cell.length_c   1.000
_cell.angle_alpha   90.00
_cell.angle_beta   90.00
_cell.angle_gamma   90.00
#
_symmetry.space_group_name_H-M   'P 1'
#
loop_
_entity.id
_entity.type
_entity.pdbx_description
1 polymer ?
#
loop_
_entity_poly.entity_id
_entity_poly.type
_entity_poly.pdbx_seq_one_letter_code
_entity_poly.pdbx_strand_id
1 'polypeptide(L)'
;MRAAGRKVRASQDRVPANDRLKTVPVFTNWEAPLLLDDAGLTAACEIQQIRGSGRGGQKRNKTSNAVRLSLMGFQVLSSNARSLDENRRDALLKLRLLLALSYGFDDTPDTATFVLPGARLTGNLTEKIHALGVNLNTHHARYPLLAGYLTDTFLYFRGDMRGMAAALGISLTALRRRTEELPLLKARFASVYQYFKRQGQIFSEPAEGEAV
;
A
#
# COMPACT_ATOMS: atom_id res chain seq x y z
N MET A 1 3.04 -66.75 28.77
CA MET A 1 3.29 -65.38 29.27
C MET A 1 3.31 -64.41 28.08
N ARG A 2 2.50 -63.35 28.12
CA ARG A 2 2.29 -62.34 27.05
C ARG A 2 3.22 -61.14 27.24
N ALA A 3 3.74 -60.58 26.14
CA ALA A 3 3.89 -59.13 25.83
C ALA A 3 4.76 -58.98 24.56
N ALA A 4 4.19 -58.76 23.37
CA ALA A 4 3.70 -57.48 22.82
C ALA A 4 4.83 -56.48 22.47
N GLY A 5 5.22 -56.47 21.19
CA GLY A 5 6.17 -55.53 20.61
C GLY A 5 5.63 -54.09 20.54
N ARG A 6 6.48 -53.12 20.86
CA ARG A 6 6.20 -51.69 20.71
C ARG A 6 6.94 -51.15 19.48
N LYS A 7 6.20 -50.95 18.38
CA LYS A 7 6.62 -50.08 17.28
C LYS A 7 6.57 -48.63 17.76
N VAL A 8 7.72 -47.97 17.88
CA VAL A 8 7.79 -46.51 18.04
C VAL A 8 7.43 -45.90 16.69
N ARG A 9 6.18 -45.45 16.55
CA ARG A 9 5.77 -44.57 15.46
C ARG A 9 6.44 -43.21 15.71
N ALA A 10 7.35 -42.81 14.83
CA ALA A 10 7.77 -41.42 14.75
C ALA A 10 6.51 -40.58 14.48
N SER A 11 6.08 -39.87 15.52
CA SER A 11 5.01 -38.88 15.47
C SER A 11 5.39 -37.84 14.43
N GLN A 12 4.65 -37.82 13.33
CA GLN A 12 4.53 -36.63 12.52
C GLN A 12 3.97 -35.54 13.42
N ASP A 13 4.84 -34.66 13.93
CA ASP A 13 4.45 -33.45 14.62
C ASP A 13 3.69 -32.56 13.62
N ARG A 14 2.37 -32.75 13.59
CA ARG A 14 1.44 -31.79 13.00
C ARG A 14 1.47 -30.56 13.89
N VAL A 15 2.26 -29.57 13.50
CA VAL A 15 2.14 -28.21 14.04
C VAL A 15 0.69 -27.76 13.82
N PRO A 16 -0.09 -27.46 14.87
CA PRO A 16 -1.48 -27.06 14.73
C PRO A 16 -1.57 -25.72 13.97
N ALA A 17 -2.53 -25.62 13.05
CA ALA A 17 -2.72 -24.47 12.15
C ALA A 17 -2.93 -23.12 12.87
N ASN A 18 -3.15 -23.13 14.18
CA ASN A 18 -3.48 -21.96 14.99
C ASN A 18 -2.25 -21.14 15.45
N ASP A 19 -1.03 -21.67 15.31
CA ASP A 19 0.19 -20.97 15.76
C ASP A 19 0.77 -20.01 14.69
N ARG A 20 0.29 -20.10 13.44
CA ARG A 20 0.71 -19.21 12.34
C ARG A 20 0.16 -17.79 12.45
N LEU A 21 -0.84 -17.57 13.30
CA LEU A 21 -1.47 -16.25 13.50
C LEU A 21 -0.76 -15.41 14.58
N LYS A 22 0.17 -15.98 15.35
CA LYS A 22 0.86 -15.26 16.43
C LYS A 22 2.10 -14.48 15.99
N THR A 23 2.56 -14.68 14.76
CA THR A 23 3.77 -14.02 14.24
C THR A 23 3.47 -13.01 13.15
N VAL A 24 2.20 -12.66 12.91
CA VAL A 24 1.85 -11.61 11.95
C VAL A 24 2.23 -10.27 12.59
N PRO A 25 3.18 -9.51 12.02
CA PRO A 25 3.53 -8.20 12.57
C PRO A 25 2.29 -7.32 12.51
N VAL A 26 1.85 -6.82 13.67
CA VAL A 26 0.87 -5.74 13.71
C VAL A 26 1.59 -4.50 13.21
N PHE A 27 1.46 -4.22 11.91
CA PHE A 27 2.06 -3.06 11.31
C PHE A 27 1.36 -1.81 11.85
N THR A 28 2.08 -0.99 12.61
CA THR A 28 1.59 0.31 13.08
C THR A 28 1.87 1.42 12.05
N ASN A 29 2.62 1.12 10.98
CA ASN A 29 2.91 2.03 9.87
C ASN A 29 2.67 1.36 8.51
N TRP A 30 2.37 2.15 7.47
CA TRP A 30 2.14 1.65 6.11
C TRP A 30 3.44 1.30 5.37
N GLU A 31 4.58 1.82 5.82
CA GLU A 31 5.89 1.65 5.18
C GLU A 31 6.43 0.21 5.34
N ALA A 32 6.32 -0.37 6.54
CA ALA A 32 6.88 -1.69 6.85
C ALA A 32 6.43 -2.81 5.89
N PRO A 33 5.13 -2.99 5.57
CA PRO A 33 4.72 -4.03 4.63
C PRO A 33 5.22 -3.75 3.19
N LEU A 34 5.46 -2.49 2.82
CA LEU A 34 5.95 -2.14 1.48
C LEU A 34 7.45 -2.37 1.29
N LEU A 35 8.21 -2.48 2.38
CA LEU A 35 9.62 -2.82 2.36
C LEU A 35 9.86 -4.33 2.20
N LEU A 36 8.83 -5.16 2.40
CA LEU A 36 8.91 -6.60 2.19
C LEU A 36 8.91 -6.96 0.69
N ASP A 37 9.66 -8.01 0.36
CA ASP A 37 9.58 -8.65 -0.93
C ASP A 37 8.21 -9.34 -1.13
N ASP A 38 7.95 -9.86 -2.34
CA ASP A 38 6.66 -10.49 -2.65
C ASP A 38 6.37 -11.70 -1.75
N ALA A 39 7.41 -12.47 -1.39
CA ALA A 39 7.27 -13.63 -0.52
C ALA A 39 6.90 -13.21 0.91
N GLY A 40 7.64 -12.27 1.50
CA GLY A 40 7.41 -11.73 2.83
C GLY A 40 6.08 -11.02 2.95
N LEU A 41 5.72 -10.18 1.98
CA LEU A 41 4.42 -9.51 1.98
C LEU A 41 3.28 -10.52 1.85
N THR A 42 3.44 -11.54 1.02
CA THR A 42 2.41 -12.58 0.91
C THR A 42 2.24 -13.36 2.23
N ALA A 43 3.33 -13.66 2.93
CA ALA A 43 3.28 -14.37 4.21
C ALA A 43 2.56 -13.56 5.29
N ALA A 44 2.59 -12.22 5.19
CA ALA A 44 1.86 -11.33 6.09
C ALA A 44 0.37 -11.17 5.73
N CYS A 45 -0.03 -11.50 4.50
CA CYS A 45 -1.41 -11.34 4.03
C CYS A 45 -2.28 -12.57 4.33
N GLU A 46 -3.56 -12.34 4.58
CA GLU A 46 -4.57 -13.38 4.43
C GLU A 46 -4.87 -13.59 2.93
N ILE A 47 -4.72 -14.81 2.43
CA ILE A 47 -4.93 -15.15 1.03
C ILE A 47 -6.17 -16.02 0.90
N GLN A 48 -7.12 -15.58 0.08
CA GLN A 48 -8.28 -16.36 -0.31
C GLN A 48 -8.26 -16.57 -1.84
N GLN A 49 -8.26 -17.83 -2.26
CA GLN A 49 -8.44 -18.19 -3.68
C GLN A 49 -9.93 -18.34 -3.97
N ILE A 50 -10.43 -17.59 -4.94
CA ILE A 50 -11.84 -17.49 -5.26
C ILE A 50 -12.06 -18.00 -6.69
N ARG A 51 -13.23 -18.58 -6.94
CA ARG A 51 -13.70 -18.84 -8.30
C ARG A 51 -14.12 -17.51 -8.91
N GLY A 52 -13.56 -17.13 -10.05
CA GLY A 52 -13.91 -15.87 -10.71
C GLY A 52 -15.40 -15.85 -11.03
N SER A 53 -16.18 -14.99 -10.37
CA SER A 53 -17.59 -14.80 -10.73
C SER A 53 -17.66 -13.86 -11.94
N GLY A 54 -18.08 -14.37 -13.09
CA GLY A 54 -18.36 -13.55 -14.26
C GLY A 54 -19.26 -14.27 -15.25
N ARG A 55 -20.01 -13.51 -16.07
CA ARG A 55 -20.69 -14.04 -17.27
C ARG A 55 -19.60 -14.57 -18.22
N GLY A 56 -19.33 -15.86 -18.17
CA GLY A 56 -18.37 -16.51 -19.05
C GLY A 56 -18.57 -18.01 -18.96
N GLY A 57 -18.45 -18.67 -20.11
CA GLY A 57 -18.78 -20.09 -20.27
C GLY A 57 -18.07 -21.03 -19.29
N GLN A 58 -18.47 -22.29 -19.35
CA GLN A 58 -18.12 -23.39 -18.43
C GLN A 58 -16.66 -23.45 -17.97
N LYS A 59 -15.70 -23.04 -18.82
CA LYS A 59 -14.25 -23.00 -18.52
C LYS A 59 -13.84 -21.86 -17.56
N ARG A 60 -14.51 -20.71 -17.62
CA ARG A 60 -14.27 -19.55 -16.72
C ARG A 60 -14.80 -19.81 -15.30
N ASN A 61 -15.91 -20.54 -15.18
CA ASN A 61 -16.53 -20.87 -13.88
C ASN A 61 -15.87 -22.04 -13.13
N LYS A 62 -15.00 -22.81 -13.78
CA LYS A 62 -14.37 -24.00 -13.17
C LYS A 62 -13.01 -23.72 -12.51
N THR A 63 -12.35 -22.60 -12.83
CA THR A 63 -10.96 -22.39 -12.43
C THR A 63 -10.84 -21.33 -11.33
N SER A 64 -10.34 -21.71 -10.16
CA SER A 64 -10.15 -20.85 -8.97
C SER A 64 -8.91 -19.96 -9.08
N ASN A 65 -8.81 -19.15 -10.14
CA ASN A 65 -7.62 -18.33 -10.39
C ASN A 65 -7.72 -16.91 -9.82
N ALA A 66 -8.86 -16.51 -9.26
CA ALA A 66 -8.99 -15.21 -8.63
C ALA A 66 -8.33 -15.23 -7.24
N VAL A 67 -7.57 -14.19 -6.93
CA VAL A 67 -6.86 -14.05 -5.66
C VAL A 67 -7.39 -12.83 -4.94
N ARG A 68 -7.80 -13.03 -3.69
CA ARG A 68 -8.10 -11.97 -2.74
C ARG A 68 -7.00 -11.94 -1.69
N LEU A 69 -6.42 -10.77 -1.49
CA LEU A 69 -5.44 -10.51 -0.44
C LEU A 69 -6.04 -9.53 0.57
N SER A 70 -5.84 -9.81 1.86
CA SER A 70 -6.23 -8.91 2.93
C SER A 70 -5.06 -8.67 3.88
N LEU A 71 -4.85 -7.42 4.30
CA LEU A 71 -3.80 -7.02 5.24
C LEU A 71 -4.21 -5.72 5.95
N MET A 72 -4.09 -5.66 7.28
CA MET A 72 -4.36 -4.45 8.08
C MET A 72 -5.75 -3.82 7.81
N GLY A 73 -6.78 -4.65 7.59
CA GLY A 73 -8.13 -4.18 7.24
C GLY A 73 -8.32 -3.77 5.78
N PHE A 74 -7.25 -3.70 4.98
CA PHE A 74 -7.34 -3.50 3.53
C PHE A 74 -7.57 -4.82 2.83
N GLN A 75 -8.36 -4.79 1.75
CA GLN A 75 -8.65 -5.95 0.92
C GLN A 75 -8.57 -5.58 -0.55
N VAL A 76 -7.96 -6.45 -1.35
CA VAL A 76 -7.89 -6.32 -2.81
C VAL A 76 -8.23 -7.64 -3.48
N LEU A 77 -8.83 -7.55 -4.67
CA LEU A 77 -9.16 -8.68 -5.52
C LEU A 77 -8.47 -8.53 -6.87
N SER A 78 -7.88 -9.63 -7.36
CA SER A 78 -7.40 -9.73 -8.73
C SER A 78 -7.89 -11.01 -9.40
N SER A 79 -8.41 -10.85 -10.63
CA SER A 79 -8.93 -11.93 -11.48
C SER A 79 -8.71 -11.66 -12.97
N ASN A 80 -7.79 -10.74 -13.29
CA ASN A 80 -7.57 -10.21 -14.64
C ASN A 80 -6.86 -11.22 -15.55
N ALA A 81 -5.95 -12.00 -14.98
CA ALA A 81 -5.13 -12.96 -15.69
C ALA A 81 -5.71 -14.38 -15.63
N ARG A 82 -5.26 -15.20 -16.59
CA ARG A 82 -5.55 -16.64 -16.62
C ARG A 82 -4.67 -17.43 -15.65
N SER A 83 -3.57 -16.83 -15.19
CA SER A 83 -2.59 -17.41 -14.26
C SER A 83 -2.87 -16.99 -12.81
N LEU A 84 -2.78 -17.93 -11.88
CA LEU A 84 -2.86 -17.65 -10.44
C LEU A 84 -1.70 -16.75 -9.98
N ASP A 85 -0.49 -17.03 -10.44
CA ASP A 85 0.71 -16.26 -10.04
C ASP A 85 0.67 -14.83 -10.56
N GLU A 86 0.14 -14.62 -11.76
CA GLU A 86 -0.03 -13.30 -12.33
C GLU A 86 -1.11 -12.50 -11.58
N ASN A 87 -2.24 -13.12 -11.26
CA ASN A 87 -3.26 -12.52 -10.40
C ASN A 87 -2.73 -12.21 -8.99
N ARG A 88 -1.86 -13.06 -8.44
CA ARG A 88 -1.20 -12.81 -7.15
C ARG A 88 -0.27 -11.60 -7.20
N ARG A 89 0.58 -11.48 -8.23
CA ARG A 89 1.47 -10.31 -8.41
C ARG A 89 0.67 -9.01 -8.57
N ASP A 90 -0.38 -9.04 -9.39
CA ASP A 90 -1.27 -7.89 -9.56
C ASP A 90 -2.01 -7.51 -8.27
N ALA A 91 -2.50 -8.50 -7.51
CA ALA A 91 -3.10 -8.26 -6.19
C ALA A 91 -2.09 -7.64 -5.21
N LEU A 92 -0.85 -8.13 -5.16
CA LEU A 92 0.19 -7.55 -4.30
C LEU A 92 0.50 -6.10 -4.67
N LEU A 93 0.63 -5.78 -5.97
CA LEU A 93 0.86 -4.40 -6.42
C LEU A 93 -0.31 -3.49 -6.02
N LYS A 94 -1.55 -3.94 -6.22
CA LYS A 94 -2.76 -3.21 -5.81
C LYS A 94 -2.81 -2.99 -4.31
N LEU A 95 -2.48 -4.01 -3.51
CA LEU A 95 -2.45 -3.91 -2.05
C LEU A 95 -1.40 -2.89 -1.60
N ARG A 96 -0.20 -2.94 -2.18
CA ARG A 96 0.88 -1.98 -1.88
C ARG A 96 0.46 -0.55 -2.21
N LEU A 97 -0.14 -0.32 -3.37
CA LEU A 97 -0.65 1.01 -3.75
C LEU A 97 -1.78 1.47 -2.82
N LEU A 98 -2.69 0.57 -2.43
CA LEU A 98 -3.77 0.88 -1.52
C LEU A 98 -3.22 1.29 -0.14
N LEU A 99 -2.27 0.55 0.41
CA LEU A 99 -1.59 0.87 1.67
C LEU A 99 -0.86 2.22 1.58
N ALA A 100 -0.07 2.44 0.53
CA ALA A 100 0.67 3.69 0.32
C ALA A 100 -0.26 4.91 0.27
N LEU A 101 -1.37 4.80 -0.46
CA LEU A 101 -2.27 5.91 -0.75
C LEU A 101 -3.45 6.02 0.22
N SER A 102 -3.54 5.15 1.25
CA SER A 102 -4.62 5.18 2.22
C SER A 102 -4.31 6.07 3.41
N TYR A 103 -5.05 7.17 3.50
CA TYR A 103 -5.09 8.08 4.64
C TYR A 103 -6.53 8.60 4.76
N GLY A 104 -7.00 8.78 6.00
CA GLY A 104 -8.37 9.20 6.29
C GLY A 104 -8.53 10.71 6.13
N PHE A 105 -9.50 11.14 5.31
CA PHE A 105 -10.15 12.43 5.47
C PHE A 105 -11.49 12.15 6.15
N ASP A 106 -11.57 12.34 7.45
CA ASP A 106 -12.85 12.29 8.15
C ASP A 106 -13.73 13.45 7.67
N ASP A 107 -14.80 13.13 6.96
CA ASP A 107 -16.01 13.98 6.88
C ASP A 107 -17.27 13.19 7.31
N THR A 108 -17.11 11.99 7.90
CA THR A 108 -18.21 11.19 8.47
C THR A 108 -17.98 10.91 9.96
N PRO A 109 -18.94 11.19 10.87
CA PRO A 109 -18.75 11.05 12.32
C PRO A 109 -18.56 9.62 12.82
N ASP A 110 -18.85 8.62 12.00
CA ASP A 110 -18.76 7.21 12.37
C ASP A 110 -17.61 6.54 11.61
N THR A 111 -16.46 6.45 12.28
CA THR A 111 -15.31 5.61 11.92
C THR A 111 -14.42 6.11 10.78
N ALA A 112 -13.41 6.94 11.11
CA ALA A 112 -12.00 6.71 10.77
C ALA A 112 -11.08 7.81 11.31
N THR A 113 -11.04 7.96 12.65
CA THR A 113 -10.06 8.77 13.42
C THR A 113 -8.97 9.38 12.56
N PHE A 114 -9.08 10.68 12.32
CA PHE A 114 -8.03 11.55 11.79
C PHE A 114 -6.71 11.24 12.51
N VAL A 115 -5.90 10.41 11.89
CA VAL A 115 -4.47 10.39 12.17
C VAL A 115 -3.88 11.21 11.04
N LEU A 116 -3.76 12.54 11.25
CA LEU A 116 -2.64 13.26 10.65
C LEU A 116 -1.43 12.54 11.19
N PRO A 117 -0.76 11.70 10.39
CA PRO A 117 0.16 10.79 10.98
C PRO A 117 1.47 11.58 11.07
N GLY A 118 1.63 12.27 12.19
CA GLY A 118 2.96 12.41 12.79
C GLY A 118 3.66 11.05 12.88
N ALA A 119 2.91 9.95 12.85
CA ALA A 119 3.40 8.57 12.69
C ALA A 119 3.68 8.10 11.24
N ARG A 120 3.26 8.83 10.19
CA ARG A 120 3.54 8.54 8.75
C ARG A 120 4.75 9.35 8.31
N LEU A 121 4.77 10.61 8.72
CA LEU A 121 5.84 11.57 8.50
C LEU A 121 7.03 11.23 9.40
N THR A 122 7.67 10.08 9.15
CA THR A 122 8.83 9.61 9.92
C THR A 122 10.09 9.64 9.05
N GLY A 123 11.12 10.30 9.58
CA GLY A 123 12.41 10.45 8.90
C GLY A 123 12.42 11.52 7.79
N ASN A 124 13.57 11.66 7.12
CA ASN A 124 13.74 12.62 6.05
C ASN A 124 13.12 12.10 4.74
N LEU A 125 11.87 12.49 4.46
CA LEU A 125 11.14 12.05 3.26
C LEU A 125 11.85 12.41 1.96
N THR A 126 12.51 13.58 1.92
CA THR A 126 13.29 14.02 0.76
C THR A 126 14.42 13.04 0.47
N GLU A 127 15.23 12.67 1.47
CA GLU A 127 16.29 11.65 1.31
C GLU A 127 15.73 10.30 0.87
N LYS A 128 14.62 9.85 1.46
CA LYS A 128 13.98 8.58 1.08
C LYS A 128 13.51 8.59 -0.38
N ILE A 129 12.96 9.72 -0.85
CA ILE A 129 12.56 9.90 -2.25
C ILE A 129 13.76 9.93 -3.19
N HIS A 130 14.84 10.63 -2.82
CA HIS A 130 16.08 10.64 -3.61
C HIS A 130 16.73 9.26 -3.71
N ALA A 131 16.75 8.50 -2.61
CA ALA A 131 17.30 7.14 -2.57
C ALA A 131 16.52 6.16 -3.47
N LEU A 132 15.20 6.34 -3.62
CA LEU A 132 14.39 5.57 -4.56
C LEU A 132 14.52 6.06 -6.01
N GLY A 133 14.81 7.35 -6.18
CA GLY A 133 14.79 8.04 -7.46
C GLY A 133 13.38 8.50 -7.83
N VAL A 134 13.21 9.81 -8.00
CA VAL A 134 11.92 10.43 -8.37
C VAL A 134 11.37 9.93 -9.72
N ASN A 135 12.25 9.43 -10.60
CA ASN A 135 11.89 8.91 -11.92
C ASN A 135 11.58 7.40 -11.94
N LEU A 136 11.30 6.80 -10.77
CA LEU A 136 10.99 5.38 -10.70
C LEU A 136 9.74 5.03 -11.53
N ASN A 137 9.85 4.00 -12.36
CA ASN A 137 8.78 3.55 -13.23
C ASN A 137 7.59 2.99 -12.42
N THR A 138 6.36 3.26 -12.85
CA THR A 138 5.11 2.80 -12.22
C THR A 138 5.00 1.27 -12.09
N HIS A 139 5.67 0.52 -12.97
CA HIS A 139 5.73 -0.94 -12.95
C HIS A 139 6.79 -1.50 -12.01
N HIS A 140 7.63 -0.65 -11.42
CA HIS A 140 8.68 -1.10 -10.50
C HIS A 140 8.08 -1.52 -9.15
N ALA A 141 8.59 -2.60 -8.56
CA ALA A 141 8.09 -3.14 -7.28
C ALA A 141 8.13 -2.12 -6.12
N ARG A 142 9.10 -1.20 -6.15
CA ARG A 142 9.27 -0.12 -5.16
C ARG A 142 8.47 1.15 -5.46
N TYR A 143 7.78 1.23 -6.59
CA TYR A 143 6.99 2.42 -6.95
C TYR A 143 5.88 2.75 -5.94
N PRO A 144 5.14 1.78 -5.35
CA PRO A 144 4.18 2.09 -4.31
C PRO A 144 4.78 2.82 -3.10
N LEU A 145 6.04 2.51 -2.76
CA LEU A 145 6.76 3.18 -1.68
C LEU A 145 7.04 4.65 -2.02
N LEU A 146 7.51 4.91 -3.25
CA LEU A 146 7.68 6.27 -3.75
C LEU A 146 6.34 7.03 -3.75
N ALA A 147 5.26 6.42 -4.25
CA ALA A 147 3.94 7.03 -4.29
C ALA A 147 3.46 7.44 -2.89
N GLY A 148 3.66 6.58 -1.89
CA GLY A 148 3.33 6.91 -0.50
C GLY A 148 4.17 8.07 0.05
N TYR A 149 5.48 8.11 -0.18
CA TYR A 149 6.30 9.25 0.25
C TYR A 149 5.93 10.55 -0.45
N LEU A 150 5.59 10.51 -1.73
CA LEU A 150 5.11 11.68 -2.47
C LEU A 150 3.79 12.17 -1.87
N THR A 151 2.85 11.27 -1.56
CA THR A 151 1.60 11.61 -0.88
C THR A 151 1.83 12.21 0.50
N ASP A 152 2.71 11.62 1.30
CA ASP A 152 3.03 12.10 2.64
C ASP A 152 3.70 13.48 2.61
N THR A 153 4.60 13.70 1.66
CA THR A 153 5.21 15.01 1.42
C THR A 153 4.16 16.03 0.97
N PHE A 154 3.24 15.64 0.08
CA PHE A 154 2.17 16.52 -0.38
C PHE A 154 1.19 16.91 0.74
N LEU A 155 0.91 15.97 1.66
CA LEU A 155 0.16 16.23 2.89
C LEU A 155 0.90 17.20 3.81
N TYR A 156 2.21 17.02 3.98
CA TYR A 156 3.05 17.92 4.78
C TYR A 156 3.00 19.37 4.25
N PHE A 157 3.07 19.55 2.94
CA PHE A 157 2.92 20.86 2.28
C PHE A 157 1.46 21.31 2.12
N ARG A 158 0.50 20.65 2.78
CA ARG A 158 -0.93 21.01 2.76
C ARG A 158 -1.51 21.18 1.36
N GLY A 159 -1.07 20.32 0.44
CA GLY A 159 -1.53 20.36 -0.95
C GLY A 159 -0.80 21.36 -1.85
N ASP A 160 0.28 22.01 -1.37
CA ASP A 160 1.12 22.85 -2.22
C ASP A 160 2.16 22.02 -3.00
N MET A 161 1.95 21.92 -4.32
CA MET A 161 2.90 21.26 -5.22
C MET A 161 4.18 22.07 -5.42
N ARG A 162 4.14 23.41 -5.29
CA ARG A 162 5.30 24.27 -5.53
C ARG A 162 6.30 24.12 -4.39
N GLY A 163 5.86 24.26 -3.14
CA GLY A 163 6.66 24.02 -1.95
C GLY A 163 7.23 22.59 -1.90
N MET A 164 6.39 21.60 -2.24
CA MET A 164 6.85 20.22 -2.38
C MET A 164 7.94 20.06 -3.44
N ALA A 165 7.79 20.64 -4.63
CA ALA A 165 8.80 20.53 -5.69
C ALA A 165 10.13 21.18 -5.29
N ALA A 166 10.08 22.36 -4.64
CA ALA A 166 11.25 23.05 -4.13
C ALA A 166 11.99 22.22 -3.07
N ALA A 167 11.25 21.64 -2.11
CA ALA A 167 11.82 20.80 -1.06
C ALA A 167 12.44 19.49 -1.57
N LEU A 168 11.92 18.96 -2.69
CA LEU A 168 12.46 17.79 -3.38
C LEU A 168 13.59 18.12 -4.36
N GLY A 169 13.92 19.41 -4.57
CA GLY A 169 14.94 19.83 -5.53
C GLY A 169 14.62 19.45 -6.99
N ILE A 170 13.34 19.34 -7.35
CA ILE A 170 12.89 18.99 -8.71
C ILE A 170 12.03 20.10 -9.30
N SER A 171 11.96 20.17 -10.63
CA SER A 171 11.07 21.13 -11.28
C SER A 171 9.59 20.78 -11.06
N LEU A 172 8.75 21.81 -10.91
CA LEU A 172 7.30 21.64 -10.76
C LEU A 172 6.70 20.84 -11.93
N THR A 173 7.18 21.08 -13.16
CA THR A 173 6.76 20.35 -14.36
C THR A 173 7.11 18.86 -14.28
N ALA A 174 8.30 18.52 -13.76
CA ALA A 174 8.69 17.12 -13.57
C ALA A 174 7.81 16.44 -12.52
N LEU A 175 7.52 17.11 -11.40
CA LEU A 175 6.63 16.58 -10.36
C LEU A 175 5.22 16.35 -10.90
N ARG A 176 4.64 17.33 -11.62
CA ARG A 176 3.31 17.20 -12.22
C ARG A 176 3.23 16.01 -13.18
N ARG A 177 4.18 15.89 -14.10
CA ARG A 177 4.25 14.75 -15.02
C ARG A 177 4.24 13.42 -14.27
N ARG A 178 4.98 13.30 -13.16
CA ARG A 178 5.02 12.08 -12.33
C ARG A 178 3.68 11.78 -11.67
N THR A 179 2.97 12.80 -11.19
CA THR A 179 1.64 12.59 -10.61
C THR A 179 0.62 12.15 -11.66
N GLU A 180 0.77 12.60 -12.92
CA GLU A 180 -0.14 12.28 -14.02
C GLU A 180 0.06 10.87 -14.58
N GLU A 181 1.28 10.32 -14.50
CA GLU A 181 1.59 8.95 -14.95
C GLU A 181 0.82 7.87 -14.18
N LEU A 182 0.37 8.15 -12.95
CA LEU A 182 -0.46 7.24 -12.17
C LEU A 182 -1.81 7.90 -11.83
N PRO A 183 -2.92 7.48 -12.47
CA PRO A 183 -4.24 8.04 -12.22
C PRO A 183 -4.67 8.01 -10.75
N LEU A 184 -4.28 6.96 -10.01
CA LEU A 184 -4.56 6.86 -8.57
C LEU A 184 -3.82 7.92 -7.75
N LEU A 185 -2.56 8.21 -8.07
CA LEU A 185 -1.78 9.25 -7.39
C LEU A 185 -2.37 10.64 -7.69
N LYS A 186 -2.69 10.90 -8.96
CA LYS A 186 -3.38 12.13 -9.39
C LYS A 186 -4.68 12.35 -8.63
N ALA A 187 -5.54 11.33 -8.57
CA ALA A 187 -6.82 11.40 -7.87
C ALA A 187 -6.62 11.70 -6.37
N ARG A 188 -5.62 11.08 -5.75
CA ARG A 188 -5.28 11.31 -4.33
C ARG A 188 -4.77 12.71 -4.06
N PHE A 189 -3.88 13.23 -4.91
CA PHE A 189 -3.41 14.61 -4.81
C PHE A 189 -4.57 15.59 -4.99
N ALA A 190 -5.48 15.33 -5.93
CA ALA A 190 -6.68 16.15 -6.08
C ALA A 190 -7.53 16.15 -4.80
N SER A 191 -7.77 14.99 -4.18
CA SER A 191 -8.51 14.91 -2.90
C SER A 191 -7.82 15.71 -1.78
N VAL A 192 -6.50 15.63 -1.66
CA VAL A 192 -5.72 16.39 -0.65
C VAL A 192 -5.85 17.88 -0.86
N TYR A 193 -5.65 18.31 -2.10
CA TYR A 193 -5.77 19.71 -2.45
C TYR A 193 -7.18 20.25 -2.14
N GLN A 194 -8.23 19.52 -2.52
CA GLN A 194 -9.61 19.94 -2.24
C GLN A 194 -9.91 19.96 -0.73
N TYR A 195 -9.35 19.03 0.05
CA TYR A 195 -9.49 19.05 1.50
C TYR A 195 -8.92 20.33 2.11
N PHE A 196 -7.64 20.64 1.86
CA PHE A 196 -7.01 21.85 2.40
C PHE A 196 -7.61 23.14 1.83
N LYS A 197 -8.09 23.10 0.59
CA LYS A 197 -8.85 24.21 -0.03
C LYS A 197 -10.10 24.54 0.76
N ARG A 198 -10.92 23.54 1.10
CA ARG A 198 -12.16 23.73 1.87
C ARG A 198 -11.90 24.28 3.26
N GLN A 199 -10.78 23.91 3.87
CA GLN A 199 -10.37 24.38 5.20
C GLN A 199 -9.73 25.79 5.18
N GLY A 200 -9.50 26.39 4.00
CA GLY A 200 -8.75 27.66 3.90
C GLY A 200 -7.29 27.53 4.33
N GLN A 201 -6.74 26.32 4.33
CA GLN A 201 -5.41 25.98 4.86
C GLN A 201 -4.40 25.60 3.76
N ILE A 202 -4.70 25.92 2.50
CA ILE A 202 -3.67 25.81 1.45
C ILE A 202 -2.53 26.73 1.86
N PHE A 203 -1.31 26.21 1.77
CA PHE A 203 -0.09 27.00 1.94
C PHE A 203 -0.04 28.06 0.82
N SER A 204 -0.62 29.23 1.06
CA SER A 204 -0.30 30.46 0.34
C SER A 204 1.11 30.88 0.77
N GLU A 205 1.96 31.25 -0.18
CA GLU A 205 3.33 31.75 0.06
C GLU A 205 3.37 32.69 1.29
N PRO A 206 4.47 32.70 2.07
CA PRO A 206 4.74 33.87 2.89
C PRO A 206 4.73 35.06 1.93
N ALA A 207 3.95 36.09 2.26
CA ALA A 207 4.01 37.35 1.53
C ALA A 207 5.48 37.73 1.33
N GLU A 208 5.87 38.06 0.10
CA GLU A 208 7.22 38.51 -0.24
C GLU A 208 7.71 39.50 0.83
N GLY A 209 8.62 39.07 1.72
CA GLY A 209 9.02 39.94 2.83
C GLY A 209 9.73 39.35 4.06
N GLU A 210 9.67 38.05 4.34
CA GLU A 210 10.40 37.48 5.50
C GLU A 210 11.42 36.43 5.08
N ALA A 211 12.65 36.90 4.92
CA ALA A 211 13.85 36.09 4.87
C ALA A 211 14.15 35.52 6.25
N VAL A 212 14.31 34.20 6.34
CA VAL A 212 15.25 33.53 7.27
C VAL A 212 15.85 32.32 6.55
#